data_AF-A0A3E1NWQ7-F1
#
_entry.id   AF-A0A3E1NWQ7-F1
#
_cell.length_a   1.000
_cell.length_b   1.000
_cell.length_c   1.000
_cell.angle_alpha   90.00
_cell.angle_beta   90.00
_cell.angle_gamma   90.00
#
_symmetry.space_group_name_H-M   'P 1'
#
loop_
_entity.id
_entity.type
_entity.pdbx_description
1 polymer ?
#
loop_
_entity_poly.entity_id
_entity_poly.type
_entity_poly.pdbx_seq_one_letter_code
_entity_poly.pdbx_strand_id
1 'polypeptide(L)'
;MELIADYNTFEVKFWNKNNLIFSGIRTTEKYRYKWLLFDLEENIISLIRLKPYIISFSLNEEYLISYSNNSSPYNLTLYYKVKKGPHYKALFNNELFEIILHKGNKVSFLKNQIQFAYLTEQAITTGFSKKLHIVADDDTNISFFCTLIYGIICTTETNDVNINFNFGNISAELKQFDTQWQPRLKLSN
;
A
#
# COMPACT_ATOMS: atom_id res chain seq x y z
N MET A 1 7.19 9.61 -11.68
CA MET A 1 7.89 9.59 -10.37
C MET A 1 8.30 8.15 -10.02
N GLU A 2 9.49 7.98 -9.45
CA GLU A 2 9.99 6.69 -8.98
C GLU A 2 10.32 6.75 -7.48
N LEU A 3 9.93 5.72 -6.75
CA LEU A 3 10.20 5.56 -5.32
C LEU A 3 10.73 4.16 -5.02
N ILE A 4 11.44 4.06 -3.91
CA ILE A 4 11.86 2.80 -3.31
C ILE A 4 11.20 2.70 -1.94
N ALA A 5 10.67 1.53 -1.58
CA ALA A 5 10.30 1.25 -0.20
C ALA A 5 11.11 0.06 0.34
N ASP A 6 11.84 0.28 1.41
CA ASP A 6 12.50 -0.79 2.17
C ASP A 6 11.65 -1.07 3.41
N TYR A 7 11.29 -2.33 3.66
CA TYR A 7 10.43 -2.66 4.79
C TYR A 7 10.73 -4.02 5.41
N ASN A 8 10.34 -4.16 6.66
CA ASN A 8 10.25 -5.42 7.38
C ASN A 8 8.97 -5.41 8.23
N THR A 9 8.82 -6.41 9.10
CA THR A 9 7.62 -6.57 9.94
C THR A 9 7.42 -5.42 10.96
N PHE A 10 8.44 -4.60 11.24
CA PHE A 10 8.41 -3.52 12.23
C PHE A 10 8.47 -2.13 11.64
N GLU A 11 9.13 -1.93 10.50
CA GLU A 11 9.33 -0.62 9.90
C GLU A 11 9.21 -0.62 8.37
N VAL A 12 8.91 0.55 7.82
CA VAL A 12 9.01 0.87 6.39
C VAL A 12 9.72 2.21 6.20
N LYS A 13 10.51 2.33 5.15
CA LYS A 13 11.17 3.57 4.74
C LYS A 13 10.91 3.80 3.26
N PHE A 14 10.36 4.96 2.93
CA PHE A 14 10.12 5.38 1.56
C PHE A 14 11.19 6.36 1.14
N TRP A 15 11.77 6.13 -0.03
CA TRP A 15 12.85 6.92 -0.60
C TRP A 15 12.48 7.44 -1.97
N ASN A 16 12.82 8.69 -2.25
CA ASN A 16 12.85 9.25 -3.59
C ASN A 16 14.33 9.46 -3.97
N LYS A 17 14.82 8.68 -4.94
CA LYS A 17 16.25 8.56 -5.22
C LYS A 17 17.00 8.16 -3.94
N ASN A 18 17.82 9.05 -3.39
CA ASN A 18 18.60 8.82 -2.17
C ASN A 18 18.07 9.60 -0.95
N ASN A 19 16.92 10.26 -1.10
CA ASN A 19 16.32 11.05 -0.03
C ASN A 19 15.21 10.26 0.62
N LEU A 20 15.32 10.02 1.93
CA LEU A 20 14.20 9.54 2.74
C LEU A 20 13.09 10.58 2.64
N ILE A 21 11.86 10.14 2.42
CA ILE A 21 10.68 11.03 2.38
C ILE A 21 9.71 10.70 3.51
N PHE A 22 9.53 9.42 3.82
CA PHE A 22 8.63 8.96 4.87
C PHE A 22 9.22 7.76 5.59
N SER A 23 8.89 7.63 6.87
CA SER A 23 9.21 6.44 7.66
C SER A 23 7.95 5.94 8.36
N GLY A 24 7.81 4.64 8.51
CA GLY A 24 6.68 4.07 9.23
C GLY A 24 7.14 3.01 10.22
N ILE A 25 6.42 2.92 11.33
CA ILE A 25 6.69 1.95 12.40
C ILE A 25 5.43 1.22 12.80
N ARG A 26 5.59 -0.01 13.26
CA ARG A 26 4.57 -0.79 13.97
C ARG A 26 4.74 -0.60 15.46
N THR A 27 3.67 -0.24 16.16
CA THR A 27 3.62 -0.19 17.61
C THR A 27 2.45 -1.00 18.13
N THR A 28 2.46 -1.30 19.43
CA THR A 28 1.34 -1.90 20.15
C THR A 28 0.71 -0.89 21.09
N GLU A 29 -0.62 -0.88 21.15
CA GLU A 29 -1.40 -0.10 22.11
C GLU A 29 -2.57 -0.96 22.59
N LYS A 30 -2.67 -1.21 23.91
CA LYS A 30 -3.75 -2.03 24.50
C LYS A 30 -3.94 -3.37 23.78
N TYR A 31 -2.85 -4.08 23.50
CA TYR A 31 -2.82 -5.38 22.78
C TYR A 31 -3.30 -5.33 21.33
N ARG A 32 -3.39 -4.15 20.72
CA ARG A 32 -3.69 -3.97 19.30
C ARG A 32 -2.50 -3.36 18.60
N TYR A 33 -2.15 -3.89 17.45
CA TYR A 33 -1.15 -3.27 16.60
C TYR A 33 -1.71 -1.99 15.96
N LYS A 34 -0.84 -0.98 15.90
CA LYS A 34 -1.05 0.23 15.12
C LYS A 34 0.18 0.48 14.26
N TRP A 35 -0.04 0.99 13.06
CA TRP A 35 1.03 1.37 12.16
C TRP A 35 0.95 2.86 11.93
N LEU A 36 2.07 3.53 12.14
CA LEU A 36 2.20 4.97 12.01
C LEU A 36 3.13 5.27 10.84
N LEU A 37 2.76 6.23 10.01
CA LEU A 37 3.60 6.79 8.95
C LEU A 37 3.91 8.25 9.29
N PHE A 38 5.17 8.64 9.18
CA PHE A 38 5.71 9.94 9.53
C PHE A 38 6.37 10.62 8.35
N ASP A 39 6.33 11.96 8.33
CA ASP A 39 7.23 12.77 7.51
C ASP A 39 8.61 12.91 8.17
N LEU A 40 9.46 13.76 7.57
CA LEU A 40 10.81 14.05 8.06
C LEU A 40 10.84 14.94 9.30
N GLU A 41 9.73 15.60 9.62
CA GLU A 41 9.55 16.42 10.81
C GLU A 41 8.88 15.61 11.95
N GLU A 42 8.75 14.29 11.77
CA GLU A 42 8.10 13.36 12.70
C GLU A 42 6.59 13.63 12.90
N ASN A 43 5.95 14.38 12.01
CA ASN A 43 4.50 14.53 12.01
C ASN A 43 3.84 13.24 11.52
N ILE A 44 2.77 12.81 12.19
CA ILE A 44 2.00 11.64 11.78
C ILE A 44 1.18 11.97 10.53
N ILE A 45 1.54 11.35 9.41
CA ILE A 45 0.81 11.41 8.14
C ILE A 45 -0.33 10.40 8.15
N SER A 46 -0.09 9.20 8.67
CA SER A 46 -1.13 8.16 8.68
C SER A 46 -1.04 7.27 9.90
N LEU A 47 -2.21 6.83 10.33
CA LEU A 47 -2.43 5.85 11.35
C LEU A 47 -3.33 4.75 10.78
N ILE A 48 -2.77 3.57 10.62
CA ILE A 48 -3.49 2.38 10.15
C ILE A 48 -3.83 1.52 11.36
N ARG A 49 -5.10 1.16 11.49
CA ARG A 49 -5.59 0.21 12.50
C ARG A 49 -6.30 -0.93 11.80
N LEU A 50 -5.71 -2.11 11.93
CA LEU A 50 -6.35 -3.34 11.46
C LEU A 50 -7.36 -3.79 12.52
N LYS A 51 -8.57 -4.18 12.10
CA LYS A 51 -9.55 -4.75 13.03
C LYS A 51 -8.98 -6.05 13.61
N PRO A 52 -8.96 -6.24 14.94
CA PRO A 52 -8.39 -7.44 15.54
C PRO A 52 -9.17 -8.68 15.12
N TYR A 53 -8.44 -9.72 14.73
CA TYR A 53 -8.94 -11.05 14.44
C TYR A 53 -9.46 -11.67 15.74
N ILE A 54 -10.76 -11.56 16.03
CA ILE A 54 -11.38 -12.36 17.09
C ILE A 54 -12.34 -13.37 16.47
N ILE A 55 -13.16 -12.99 15.49
CA ILE A 55 -13.98 -13.94 14.70
C ILE A 55 -14.32 -13.28 13.34
N SER A 56 -13.60 -13.59 12.27
CA SER A 56 -13.99 -13.19 10.91
C SER A 56 -13.74 -14.35 9.95
N PHE A 57 -14.81 -15.07 9.60
CA PHE A 57 -14.83 -16.05 8.52
C PHE A 57 -15.17 -15.40 7.17
N SER A 58 -15.00 -14.08 7.03
CA SER A 58 -15.33 -13.36 5.81
C SER A 58 -14.14 -13.35 4.86
N LEU A 59 -14.37 -13.81 3.62
CA LEU A 59 -13.44 -13.68 2.48
C LEU A 59 -13.10 -12.22 2.12
N ASN A 60 -13.80 -11.24 2.72
CA ASN A 60 -13.53 -9.83 2.53
C ASN A 60 -13.23 -9.18 3.89
N GLU A 61 -12.20 -8.35 3.93
CA GLU A 61 -11.74 -7.66 5.13
C GLU A 61 -11.85 -6.15 4.97
N GLU A 62 -11.97 -5.45 6.10
CA GLU A 62 -12.11 -4.00 6.18
C GLU A 62 -11.08 -3.45 7.17
N TYR A 63 -10.28 -2.49 6.70
CA TYR A 63 -9.26 -1.82 7.50
C TYR A 63 -9.54 -0.33 7.56
N LEU A 64 -9.37 0.24 8.75
CA LEU A 64 -9.52 1.66 8.96
C LEU A 64 -8.16 2.35 8.86
N ILE A 65 -8.08 3.34 7.98
CA ILE A 65 -6.89 4.16 7.77
C ILE A 65 -7.27 5.60 8.09
N SER A 66 -6.66 6.18 9.10
CA SER A 66 -6.70 7.63 9.31
C SER A 66 -5.50 8.23 8.58
N TYR A 67 -5.74 9.16 7.68
CA TYR A 67 -4.74 9.86 6.88
C TYR A 67 -4.86 11.35 7.12
N SER A 68 -3.76 12.05 7.29
CA SER A 68 -3.69 13.50 7.47
C SER A 68 -2.94 14.09 6.29
N ASN A 69 -3.56 15.04 5.60
CA ASN A 69 -2.89 15.88 4.63
C ASN A 69 -3.09 17.34 5.02
N ASN A 70 -2.00 18.10 5.20
CA ASN A 70 -2.05 19.53 5.47
C ASN A 70 -3.11 19.92 6.52
N SER A 71 -3.05 19.26 7.68
CA SER A 71 -3.89 19.50 8.87
C SER A 71 -5.34 19.03 8.81
N SER A 72 -5.80 18.42 7.72
CA SER A 72 -7.15 17.83 7.64
C SER A 72 -7.10 16.31 7.81
N PRO A 73 -7.73 15.74 8.86
CA PRO A 73 -7.83 14.30 9.01
C PRO A 73 -8.91 13.74 8.08
N TYR A 74 -8.56 12.68 7.36
CA TYR A 74 -9.43 11.88 6.51
C TYR A 74 -9.50 10.47 7.08
N ASN A 75 -10.71 9.95 7.21
CA ASN A 75 -10.91 8.53 7.49
C ASN A 75 -11.19 7.81 6.18
N LEU A 76 -10.30 6.89 5.84
CA LEU A 76 -10.44 6.00 4.70
C LEU A 76 -10.72 4.60 5.19
N THR A 77 -11.54 3.90 4.42
CA THR A 77 -11.74 2.47 4.60
C THR A 77 -11.10 1.73 3.44
N LEU A 78 -10.15 0.86 3.75
CA LEU A 78 -9.52 -0.03 2.78
C LEU A 78 -10.20 -1.39 2.86
N TYR A 79 -10.81 -1.83 1.77
CA TYR A 79 -11.52 -3.11 1.69
C TYR A 79 -10.70 -4.14 0.93
N TYR A 80 -10.25 -5.21 1.57
CA TYR A 80 -9.65 -6.35 0.87
C TYR A 80 -10.73 -7.32 0.40
N LYS A 81 -10.63 -7.76 -0.85
CA LYS A 81 -11.61 -8.65 -1.50
C LYS A 81 -10.89 -9.74 -2.28
N VAL A 82 -11.35 -10.98 -2.16
CA VAL A 82 -10.79 -12.13 -2.92
C VAL A 82 -11.77 -12.75 -3.92
N LYS A 83 -13.08 -12.50 -3.80
CA LYS A 83 -14.12 -13.15 -4.63
C LYS A 83 -13.94 -12.98 -6.15
N LYS A 84 -13.30 -11.89 -6.58
CA LYS A 84 -13.01 -11.58 -7.99
C LYS A 84 -11.50 -11.51 -8.26
N GLY A 85 -10.70 -12.12 -7.39
CA GLY A 85 -9.26 -11.92 -7.31
C GLY A 85 -8.87 -10.94 -6.21
N PRO A 86 -7.66 -11.06 -5.65
CA PRO A 86 -7.18 -10.22 -4.55
C PRO A 86 -7.08 -8.76 -5.02
N HIS A 87 -7.81 -7.88 -4.36
CA HIS A 87 -7.71 -6.44 -4.58
C HIS A 87 -8.16 -5.66 -3.34
N TYR A 88 -7.71 -4.41 -3.26
CA TYR A 88 -8.21 -3.45 -2.29
C TYR A 88 -9.04 -2.35 -2.97
N LYS A 89 -9.95 -1.75 -2.21
CA LYS A 89 -10.67 -0.53 -2.61
C LYS A 89 -10.64 0.51 -1.51
N ALA A 90 -10.51 1.78 -1.88
CA ALA A 90 -10.65 2.93 -0.97
C ALA A 90 -11.39 4.07 -1.67
N LEU A 91 -12.11 4.88 -0.89
CA LEU A 91 -12.70 6.14 -1.34
C LEU A 91 -11.97 7.30 -0.69
N PHE A 92 -11.51 8.25 -1.50
CA PHE A 92 -10.83 9.46 -1.04
C PHE A 92 -11.23 10.62 -1.94
N ASN A 93 -11.69 11.74 -1.37
CA ASN A 93 -12.10 12.93 -2.12
C ASN A 93 -13.08 12.64 -3.28
N ASN A 94 -14.07 11.77 -3.06
CA ASN A 94 -15.03 11.29 -4.09
C ASN A 94 -14.40 10.53 -5.26
N GLU A 95 -13.14 10.11 -5.14
CA GLU A 95 -12.45 9.29 -6.12
C GLU A 95 -12.32 7.86 -5.61
N LEU A 96 -12.53 6.90 -6.51
CA LEU A 96 -12.37 5.49 -6.23
C LEU A 96 -10.94 5.07 -6.52
N PHE A 97 -10.27 4.55 -5.50
CA PHE A 97 -8.96 3.92 -5.62
C PHE A 97 -9.12 2.41 -5.57
N GLU A 98 -8.50 1.72 -6.52
CA GLU A 98 -8.45 0.25 -6.57
C GLU A 98 -6.99 -0.20 -6.65
N ILE A 99 -6.64 -1.19 -5.84
CA ILE A 99 -5.30 -1.75 -5.76
C ILE A 99 -5.41 -3.21 -6.16
N ILE A 100 -4.85 -3.59 -7.29
CA ILE A 100 -4.97 -4.94 -7.83
C ILE A 100 -3.67 -5.68 -7.57
N LEU A 101 -3.74 -6.79 -6.83
CA LEU A 101 -2.60 -7.69 -6.66
C LEU A 101 -2.61 -8.66 -7.84
N HIS A 102 -1.52 -8.69 -8.59
CA HIS A 102 -1.35 -9.58 -9.73
C HIS A 102 -0.57 -10.84 -9.32
N LYS A 103 -0.54 -11.85 -10.19
CA LYS A 103 0.35 -12.99 -10.01
C LYS A 103 1.82 -12.53 -10.03
N GLY A 104 2.60 -13.17 -9.17
CA GLY A 104 3.99 -12.78 -8.92
C GLY A 104 4.07 -11.52 -8.06
N ASN A 105 5.12 -10.74 -8.26
CA ASN A 105 5.49 -9.68 -7.33
C ASN A 105 4.96 -8.29 -7.72
N LYS A 106 3.82 -8.20 -8.44
CA LYS A 106 3.34 -6.94 -9.04
C LYS A 106 2.01 -6.49 -8.46
N VAL A 107 1.87 -5.17 -8.31
CA VAL A 107 0.61 -4.54 -7.87
C VAL A 107 0.34 -3.31 -8.72
N SER A 108 -0.89 -3.15 -9.20
CA SER A 108 -1.35 -1.94 -9.90
C SER A 108 -2.22 -1.07 -9.00
N PHE A 109 -2.09 0.24 -9.15
CA PHE A 109 -2.94 1.23 -8.49
C PHE A 109 -3.74 2.01 -9.53
N LEU A 110 -5.05 2.00 -9.36
CA LEU A 110 -6.01 2.62 -10.24
C LEU A 110 -6.75 3.71 -9.48
N LYS A 111 -6.98 4.83 -10.15
CA LYS A 111 -7.80 5.95 -9.72
C LYS A 111 -8.90 6.10 -10.75
N ASN A 112 -10.15 5.95 -10.33
CA ASN A 112 -11.33 5.94 -11.20
C ASN A 112 -11.13 5.02 -12.43
N GLN A 113 -10.65 3.79 -12.17
CA GLN A 113 -10.35 2.76 -13.19
C GLN A 113 -9.16 3.06 -14.13
N ILE A 114 -8.47 4.19 -13.96
CA ILE A 114 -7.28 4.54 -14.72
C ILE A 114 -6.05 4.23 -13.88
N GLN A 115 -5.12 3.43 -14.40
CA GLN A 115 -3.86 3.15 -13.70
C GLN A 115 -3.02 4.42 -13.61
N PHE A 116 -2.56 4.76 -12.40
CA PHE A 116 -1.69 5.90 -12.13
C PHE A 116 -0.36 5.48 -11.50
N ALA A 117 -0.25 4.23 -11.04
CA ALA A 117 0.99 3.69 -10.50
C ALA A 117 1.02 2.16 -10.53
N TYR A 118 2.21 1.61 -10.39
CA TYR A 118 2.43 0.21 -10.03
C TYR A 118 3.60 0.09 -9.07
N LEU A 119 3.69 -1.06 -8.39
CA LEU A 119 4.91 -1.46 -7.70
C LEU A 119 5.30 -2.89 -8.05
N THR A 120 6.57 -3.20 -7.84
CA THR A 120 7.13 -4.53 -7.97
C THR A 120 8.02 -4.86 -6.76
N GLU A 121 7.76 -5.97 -6.10
CA GLU A 121 8.64 -6.49 -5.04
C GLU A 121 9.88 -7.15 -5.67
N GLN A 122 11.06 -6.68 -5.27
CA GLN A 122 12.34 -7.19 -5.77
C GLN A 122 12.66 -8.55 -5.14
N ALA A 123 13.14 -9.49 -5.95
CA ALA A 123 13.48 -10.84 -5.52
C ALA A 123 14.73 -10.92 -4.63
N ILE A 124 15.58 -9.89 -4.64
CA ILE A 124 16.83 -9.86 -3.85
C ILE A 124 16.53 -9.22 -2.50
N THR A 125 16.28 -10.06 -1.50
CA THR A 125 16.21 -9.70 -0.09
C THR A 125 17.60 -9.86 0.54
N THR A 126 18.25 -8.76 0.90
CA THR A 126 19.41 -8.82 1.79
C THR A 126 18.91 -8.80 3.24
N GLY A 127 18.95 -9.94 3.93
CA GLY A 127 18.45 -10.08 5.30
C GLY A 127 16.92 -10.21 5.39
N PHE A 128 16.33 -9.68 6.47
CA PHE A 128 14.88 -9.72 6.72
C PHE A 128 14.11 -8.54 6.11
N SER A 129 14.78 -7.68 5.34
CA SER A 129 14.15 -6.54 4.67
C SER A 129 13.77 -6.88 3.23
N LYS A 130 12.54 -6.55 2.87
CA LYS A 130 11.98 -6.59 1.52
C LYS A 130 12.10 -5.21 0.87
N LYS A 131 12.17 -5.19 -0.46
CA LYS A 131 12.35 -3.97 -1.24
C LYS A 131 11.31 -3.86 -2.35
N LEU A 132 10.62 -2.73 -2.40
CA LEU A 132 9.64 -2.41 -3.44
C LEU A 132 10.20 -1.34 -4.37
N HIS A 133 10.11 -1.60 -5.67
CA HIS A 133 10.28 -0.60 -6.70
C HIS A 133 8.90 -0.05 -7.08
N ILE A 134 8.73 1.26 -7.00
CA ILE A 134 7.42 1.91 -7.15
C ILE A 134 7.54 2.94 -8.27
N VAL A 135 6.62 2.88 -9.23
CA VAL A 135 6.52 3.82 -10.35
C VAL A 135 5.13 4.41 -10.38
N ALA A 136 5.03 5.74 -10.42
CA ALA A 136 3.77 6.47 -10.40
C ALA A 136 3.80 7.67 -11.35
N ASP A 137 2.63 8.17 -11.72
CA ASP A 137 2.48 9.45 -12.40
C ASP A 137 3.09 10.59 -11.57
N ASP A 138 3.61 11.62 -12.24
CA ASP A 138 4.29 12.75 -11.58
C ASP A 138 3.37 13.63 -10.72
N ASP A 139 2.07 13.63 -11.01
CA ASP A 139 1.05 14.40 -10.28
C ASP A 139 0.46 13.63 -9.09
N THR A 140 1.00 12.45 -8.78
CA THR A 140 0.54 11.63 -7.67
C THR A 140 0.76 12.32 -6.32
N ASN A 141 -0.30 12.39 -5.50
CA ASN A 141 -0.17 12.79 -4.09
C ASN A 141 0.65 11.76 -3.32
N ILE A 142 1.91 12.09 -3.06
CA ILE A 142 2.91 11.14 -2.57
C ILE A 142 2.62 10.61 -1.17
N SER A 143 2.17 11.46 -0.24
CA SER A 143 1.85 11.06 1.13
C SER A 143 0.63 10.13 1.18
N PHE A 144 -0.38 10.42 0.36
CA PHE A 144 -1.55 9.56 0.22
C PHE A 144 -1.17 8.22 -0.41
N PHE A 145 -0.34 8.25 -1.45
CA PHE A 145 0.09 7.04 -2.14
C PHE A 145 0.94 6.13 -1.24
N CYS A 146 1.90 6.69 -0.50
CA CYS A 146 2.68 5.95 0.50
C CYS A 146 1.78 5.37 1.61
N THR A 147 0.71 6.08 1.99
CA THR A 147 -0.30 5.56 2.93
C THR A 147 -1.01 4.31 2.40
N LEU A 148 -1.41 4.32 1.11
CA LEU A 148 -2.01 3.14 0.48
C LEU A 148 -1.04 1.96 0.43
N ILE A 149 0.22 2.21 0.01
CA ILE A 149 1.26 1.17 -0.04
C ILE A 149 1.49 0.59 1.36
N TYR A 150 1.63 1.45 2.37
CA TYR A 150 1.86 0.99 3.74
C TYR A 150 0.66 0.19 4.27
N GLY A 151 -0.57 0.61 3.94
CA GLY A 151 -1.78 -0.15 4.19
C GLY A 151 -1.68 -1.59 3.67
N ILE A 152 -1.26 -1.79 2.42
CA ILE A 152 -1.06 -3.13 1.85
C ILE A 152 -0.01 -3.91 2.66
N ILE A 153 1.17 -3.31 2.88
CA ILE A 153 2.27 -3.95 3.63
C ILE A 153 1.78 -4.44 5.00
N CYS A 154 1.04 -3.60 5.73
CA CYS A 154 0.52 -3.93 7.06
C CYS A 154 -0.41 -5.15 7.00
N THR A 155 -1.32 -5.18 6.02
CA THR A 155 -2.31 -6.26 5.87
C THR A 155 -1.67 -7.60 5.46
N THR A 156 -0.58 -7.57 4.69
CA THR A 156 0.17 -8.78 4.33
C THR A 156 0.98 -9.34 5.49
N GLU A 157 1.55 -8.48 6.34
CA GLU A 157 2.42 -8.92 7.46
C GLU A 157 1.62 -9.37 8.70
N THR A 158 0.35 -8.97 8.86
CA THR A 158 -0.49 -9.46 9.97
C THR A 158 -1.19 -10.77 9.74
N ASN A 159 -1.26 -11.22 8.48
CA ASN A 159 -1.87 -12.49 8.14
C ASN A 159 -0.82 -13.60 8.29
N ASP A 160 -0.64 -14.08 9.53
CA ASP A 160 0.22 -15.23 9.93
C ASP A 160 -0.10 -16.55 9.18
N VAL A 161 -1.14 -16.55 8.33
CA VAL A 161 -1.50 -17.66 7.43
C VAL A 161 -1.14 -17.25 6.00
N ASN A 162 0.12 -17.47 5.59
CA ASN A 162 0.52 -17.66 4.19
C ASN A 162 0.09 -16.59 3.15
N ILE A 163 -0.17 -15.33 3.53
CA ILE A 163 -0.32 -14.24 2.55
C ILE A 163 1.06 -13.61 2.32
N ASN A 164 2.01 -14.42 1.88
CA ASN A 164 3.10 -13.87 1.10
C ASN A 164 2.50 -13.33 -0.20
N PHE A 165 3.03 -12.24 -0.76
CA PHE A 165 2.74 -11.76 -2.13
C PHE A 165 2.90 -12.87 -3.21
N ASN A 166 3.40 -14.04 -2.82
CA ASN A 166 3.41 -15.31 -3.52
C ASN A 166 1.99 -15.92 -3.76
N PHE A 167 1.04 -15.13 -4.27
CA PHE A 167 -0.21 -15.63 -4.88
C PHE A 167 0.02 -16.38 -6.20
N GLY A 168 1.27 -16.79 -6.49
CA GLY A 168 1.78 -17.12 -7.82
C GLY A 168 1.06 -18.24 -8.56
N ASN A 169 0.25 -19.09 -7.91
CA ASN A 169 -0.30 -20.28 -8.58
C ASN A 169 -1.80 -20.60 -8.45
N ILE A 170 -2.61 -19.90 -7.63
CA ILE A 170 -3.97 -20.45 -7.31
C ILE A 170 -5.14 -19.47 -7.40
N SER A 171 -4.95 -18.14 -7.42
CA SER A 171 -6.08 -17.20 -7.49
C SER A 171 -6.37 -16.68 -8.91
N ALA A 172 -7.65 -16.45 -9.19
CA ALA A 172 -8.08 -15.67 -10.35
C ALA A 172 -7.55 -14.24 -10.22
N GLU A 173 -6.99 -13.68 -11.29
CA GLU A 173 -6.64 -12.25 -11.33
C GLU A 173 -7.88 -11.44 -11.68
N LEU A 174 -8.06 -10.29 -11.02
CA LEU A 174 -9.15 -9.37 -11.36
C LEU A 174 -8.99 -8.81 -12.78
N LYS A 175 -7.75 -8.55 -13.18
CA LYS A 175 -7.32 -8.09 -14.51
C LYS A 175 -5.83 -8.43 -14.67
N GLN A 176 -5.38 -8.69 -15.90
CA GLN A 176 -3.96 -8.85 -16.19
C GLN A 176 -3.17 -7.55 -15.93
N PHE A 177 -1.92 -7.69 -15.50
CA PHE A 177 -1.00 -6.57 -15.37
C PHE A 177 -0.69 -5.95 -16.74
N ASP A 178 -0.88 -4.65 -16.87
CA ASP A 178 -0.53 -3.91 -18.08
C ASP A 178 0.98 -3.65 -18.12
N THR A 179 1.70 -4.45 -18.89
CA THR A 179 3.15 -4.32 -19.08
C THR A 179 3.57 -3.12 -19.92
N GLN A 180 2.63 -2.52 -20.66
CA GLN A 180 2.88 -1.38 -21.54
C GLN A 180 2.57 -0.04 -20.87
N TRP A 181 1.95 -0.07 -19.68
CA TRP A 181 1.66 1.15 -18.94
C TRP A 181 2.96 1.89 -18.60
N GLN A 182 2.94 3.21 -18.79
CA GLN A 182 4.03 4.12 -18.49
C GLN A 182 3.49 5.31 -17.68
N PRO A 183 4.29 5.88 -16.76
CA PRO A 183 3.87 7.02 -15.96
C PRO A 183 3.65 8.25 -16.84
N ARG A 184 2.59 9.00 -16.54
CA ARG A 184 2.36 10.32 -17.13
C ARG A 184 3.38 11.30 -16.57
N LEU A 185 4.13 11.90 -17.48
CA LEU A 185 5.08 12.95 -17.16
C LEU A 185 4.34 14.29 -17.05
N LYS A 186 4.61 15.04 -15.99
CA LYS A 186 4.07 16.40 -15.88
C LYS A 186 4.88 17.29 -16.83
N LEU A 187 4.30 17.63 -17.98
CA LEU A 187 4.87 18.65 -18.86
C LEU A 187 4.89 19.97 -18.08
N SER A 188 6.08 20.52 -17.88
CA SER A 188 6.25 21.87 -17.36
C SER A 188 5.80 22.84 -18.46
N ASN A 189 4.67 23.51 -18.25
CA ASN A 189 4.32 24.73 -18.98
C ASN A 189 4.93 25.93 -18.27
#